data_AF-A0A4Y2VDB6-F1
#
_entry.id   AF-A0A4Y2VDB6-F1
#
_cell.length_a   1.000
_cell.length_b   1.000
_cell.length_c   1.000
_cell.angle_alpha   90.00
_cell.angle_beta   90.00
_cell.angle_gamma   90.00
#
_symmetry.space_group_name_H-M   'P 1'
#
loop_
_entity.id
_entity.type
_entity.pdbx_description
1 polymer ?
#
loop_
_entity_poly.entity_id
_entity_poly.type
_entity_poly.pdbx_seq_one_letter_code
_entity_poly.pdbx_strand_id
1 'polypeptide(L)'
;MKEKSYNVWRVWITELRAKNTETQTKTYTNTLILQPVHLQIPQAFGKNSKDRFSEDVFHLKQRENPDIDLHYVLQIYNETLIVLENKCLSICGRMLLQFGLPVPTRKAHKTLDRGLIRETNYDKNILHHMVETNKPRLTGDQRTAYEAVMNFIAEGNGGILFLDALGGT
;
A
#
# COMPACT_ATOMS: atom_id res chain seq x y z
N MET A 1 -10.21 13.75 -30.73
CA MET A 1 -9.24 12.68 -30.35
C MET A 1 -9.55 11.95 -29.03
N LYS A 2 -10.49 12.40 -28.17
CA LYS A 2 -10.84 11.69 -26.91
C LYS A 2 -11.80 10.49 -27.10
N GLU A 3 -12.55 10.46 -28.20
CA GLU A 3 -13.66 9.53 -28.43
C GLU A 3 -13.21 8.13 -28.87
N LYS A 4 -12.06 8.01 -29.55
CA LYS A 4 -11.48 6.71 -29.93
C LYS A 4 -10.99 5.91 -28.72
N SER A 5 -10.48 6.58 -27.68
CA SER A 5 -9.99 5.93 -26.45
C SER A 5 -11.12 5.35 -25.60
N TYR A 6 -12.27 6.05 -25.55
CA TYR A 6 -13.47 5.58 -24.85
C TYR A 6 -14.05 4.30 -25.46
N ASN A 7 -14.04 4.17 -26.79
CA ASN A 7 -14.54 2.99 -27.48
C ASN A 7 -13.64 1.76 -27.27
N VAL A 8 -12.32 1.95 -27.24
CA VAL A 8 -11.36 0.86 -26.96
C VAL A 8 -11.55 0.31 -25.55
N TRP A 9 -11.80 1.19 -24.56
CA TRP A 9 -12.05 0.79 -23.17
C TRP A 9 -13.32 -0.06 -23.00
N ARG A 10 -14.41 0.28 -23.69
CA ARG A 10 -15.67 -0.50 -23.60
C ARG A 10 -15.55 -1.87 -24.25
N VAL A 11 -14.87 -1.96 -25.39
CA VAL A 11 -14.59 -3.24 -26.07
C VAL A 11 -13.71 -4.11 -25.17
N TRP A 12 -12.69 -3.54 -24.56
CA TRP A 12 -11.78 -4.25 -23.66
C TRP A 12 -12.48 -4.81 -22.40
N ILE A 13 -13.34 -4.03 -21.73
CA ILE A 13 -14.15 -4.53 -20.59
C ILE A 13 -15.04 -5.71 -21.00
N THR A 14 -15.57 -5.67 -22.23
CA THR A 14 -16.44 -6.73 -22.75
C THR A 14 -15.65 -8.02 -23.04
N GLU A 15 -14.44 -7.90 -23.59
CA GLU A 15 -13.52 -9.03 -23.81
C GLU A 15 -13.01 -9.63 -22.48
N LEU A 16 -12.71 -8.80 -21.49
CA LEU A 16 -12.35 -9.25 -20.14
C LEU A 16 -13.47 -10.06 -19.49
N ARG A 17 -14.73 -9.63 -19.66
CA ARG A 17 -15.89 -10.38 -19.16
C ARG A 17 -16.01 -11.75 -19.83
N ALA A 18 -15.80 -11.83 -21.14
CA ALA A 18 -15.93 -13.07 -21.91
C ALA A 18 -14.83 -14.10 -21.56
N LYS A 19 -13.62 -13.64 -21.22
CA LYS A 19 -12.51 -14.54 -20.83
C LYS A 19 -12.56 -15.00 -19.38
N ASN A 20 -13.26 -14.27 -18.50
CA ASN A 20 -13.32 -14.57 -17.06
C ASN A 20 -14.41 -15.57 -16.68
N THR A 21 -15.35 -15.90 -17.58
CA THR A 21 -16.43 -16.87 -17.33
C THR A 21 -15.96 -18.33 -17.25
N GLU A 22 -14.70 -18.63 -17.59
CA GLU A 22 -14.20 -20.00 -17.69
C GLU A 22 -13.41 -20.48 -16.44
N THR A 23 -13.06 -19.58 -15.50
CA THR A 23 -12.26 -19.94 -14.31
C THR A 23 -12.93 -19.47 -13.02
N GLN A 24 -13.71 -20.34 -12.39
CA GLN A 24 -14.36 -20.03 -11.12
C GLN A 24 -13.39 -20.15 -9.93
N THR A 25 -13.01 -19.00 -9.39
CA THR A 25 -12.82 -18.81 -7.94
C THR A 25 -13.44 -17.47 -7.55
N LYS A 26 -14.44 -17.49 -6.67
CA LYS A 26 -15.21 -16.32 -6.23
C LYS A 26 -14.39 -15.52 -5.20
N THR A 27 -13.51 -14.64 -5.67
CA THR A 27 -12.88 -13.59 -4.84
C THR A 27 -13.46 -12.22 -5.21
N TYR A 28 -13.57 -11.29 -4.26
CA TYR A 28 -14.19 -9.97 -4.49
C TYR A 28 -13.46 -9.15 -5.56
N THR A 29 -12.15 -9.34 -5.70
CA THR A 29 -11.36 -8.85 -6.84
C THR A 29 -11.91 -9.27 -8.20
N ASN A 30 -12.48 -10.47 -8.34
CA ASN A 30 -13.12 -10.92 -9.58
C ASN A 30 -14.49 -10.28 -9.78
N THR A 31 -15.25 -10.05 -8.70
CA THR A 31 -16.56 -9.36 -8.74
C THR A 31 -16.43 -7.91 -9.20
N LEU A 32 -15.36 -7.21 -8.77
CA LEU A 32 -15.10 -5.82 -9.16
C LEU A 32 -14.71 -5.68 -10.65
N ILE A 33 -14.07 -6.70 -11.23
CA ILE A 33 -13.71 -6.76 -12.66
C ILE A 33 -14.97 -7.01 -13.54
N LEU A 34 -16.03 -7.62 -13.00
CA LEU A 34 -17.18 -8.07 -13.77
C LEU A 34 -18.33 -7.05 -13.92
N GLN A 35 -18.42 -6.02 -13.07
CA GLN A 35 -19.48 -5.00 -13.17
C GLN A 35 -19.09 -3.85 -14.14
N PRO A 36 -19.91 -3.54 -15.16
CA PRO A 36 -19.61 -2.47 -16.13
C PRO A 36 -19.89 -1.06 -15.59
N VAL A 37 -20.21 -0.94 -14.30
CA VAL A 37 -20.42 0.31 -13.57
C VAL A 37 -19.40 0.30 -12.43
N HIS A 38 -18.42 1.19 -12.50
CA HIS A 38 -17.30 1.44 -11.57
C HIS A 38 -15.86 1.11 -12.00
N LEU A 39 -15.59 0.88 -13.29
CA LEU A 39 -14.23 1.11 -13.82
C LEU A 39 -14.03 2.59 -14.20
N GLN A 40 -14.31 3.49 -13.25
CA GLN A 40 -13.65 4.79 -13.18
C GLN A 40 -12.30 4.59 -12.49
N ILE A 41 -11.40 3.85 -13.13
CA ILE A 41 -9.97 3.94 -12.81
C ILE A 41 -9.42 5.10 -13.65
N PRO A 42 -9.92 6.32 -13.42
CA PRO A 42 -9.02 7.43 -13.13
C PRO A 42 -9.66 8.48 -12.20
N GLN A 43 -9.02 8.73 -11.05
CA GLN A 43 -9.13 9.90 -10.13
C GLN A 43 -9.54 9.62 -8.68
N ALA A 44 -10.09 8.46 -8.34
CA ALA A 44 -10.32 8.08 -6.94
C ALA A 44 -9.31 7.02 -6.49
N PHE A 45 -8.02 7.36 -6.41
CA PHE A 45 -7.07 6.66 -5.55
C PHE A 45 -7.00 7.39 -4.19
N GLY A 46 -8.17 7.76 -3.66
CA GLY A 46 -8.34 8.33 -2.32
C GLY A 46 -8.21 7.25 -1.26
N LYS A 47 -7.95 7.63 -0.01
CA LYS A 47 -7.72 6.69 1.12
C LYS A 47 -8.77 5.56 1.16
N ASN A 48 -10.04 5.90 1.01
CA ASN A 48 -11.17 4.96 1.12
C ASN A 48 -11.26 3.94 -0.03
N SER A 49 -10.75 4.24 -1.23
CA SER A 49 -10.78 3.29 -2.34
C SER A 49 -9.59 2.33 -2.30
N LYS A 50 -8.46 2.76 -1.72
CA LYS A 50 -7.27 1.91 -1.55
C LYS A 50 -7.56 0.76 -0.59
N ASP A 51 -8.14 1.07 0.57
CA ASP A 51 -8.45 0.07 1.60
C ASP A 51 -9.33 -1.05 1.02
N ARG A 52 -10.45 -0.67 0.40
CA ARG A 52 -11.38 -1.59 -0.28
C ARG A 52 -10.71 -2.40 -1.39
N PHE A 53 -9.81 -1.80 -2.16
CA PHE A 53 -9.11 -2.50 -3.22
C PHE A 53 -8.11 -3.53 -2.68
N SER A 54 -7.57 -3.27 -1.49
CA SER A 54 -6.58 -4.11 -0.81
C SER A 54 -7.17 -5.06 0.23
N GLU A 55 -8.48 -5.08 0.43
CA GLU A 55 -9.19 -5.85 1.46
C GLU A 55 -8.89 -7.36 1.39
N ASP A 56 -8.94 -7.95 0.18
CA ASP A 56 -8.60 -9.37 -0.04
C ASP A 56 -7.16 -9.68 0.41
N VAL A 57 -6.21 -8.81 0.08
CA VAL A 57 -4.80 -8.96 0.44
C VAL A 57 -4.59 -8.73 1.94
N PHE A 58 -5.27 -7.75 2.51
CA PHE A 58 -5.27 -7.47 3.94
C PHE A 58 -5.67 -8.71 4.74
N HIS A 59 -6.81 -9.33 4.40
CA HIS A 59 -7.29 -10.54 5.09
C HIS A 59 -6.36 -11.74 4.91
N LEU A 60 -5.75 -11.88 3.72
CA LEU A 60 -4.74 -12.92 3.49
C LEU A 60 -3.55 -12.72 4.44
N LYS A 61 -3.07 -11.48 4.60
CA LYS A 61 -1.94 -11.18 5.47
C LYS A 61 -2.27 -11.25 6.95
N GLN A 62 -3.48 -10.90 7.35
CA GLN A 62 -3.99 -11.14 8.70
C GLN A 62 -4.03 -12.64 9.03
N ARG A 63 -4.48 -13.48 8.08
CA ARG A 63 -4.49 -14.94 8.27
C ARG A 63 -3.08 -15.52 8.37
N GLU A 64 -2.13 -15.00 7.60
CA GLU A 64 -0.72 -15.39 7.69
C GLU A 64 -0.06 -14.94 9.02
N ASN A 65 -0.59 -13.88 9.65
CA ASN A 65 -0.03 -13.27 10.86
C ASN A 65 -1.12 -13.06 11.93
N PRO A 66 -1.66 -14.13 12.52
CA PRO A 66 -2.80 -14.03 13.44
C PRO A 66 -2.48 -13.26 14.73
N ASP A 67 -1.21 -13.26 15.16
CA ASP A 67 -0.77 -12.60 16.40
C ASP A 67 -0.55 -11.09 16.25
N ILE A 68 -0.66 -10.54 15.03
CA ILE A 68 -0.41 -9.12 14.74
C ILE A 68 -1.74 -8.44 14.46
N ASP A 69 -2.05 -7.38 15.20
CA ASP A 69 -3.20 -6.50 14.89
C ASP A 69 -2.87 -5.63 13.66
N LEU A 70 -3.14 -6.14 12.46
CA LEU A 70 -2.70 -5.51 11.21
C LEU A 70 -3.55 -4.28 10.87
N HIS A 71 -2.89 -3.22 10.44
CA HIS A 71 -3.52 -2.03 9.86
C HIS A 71 -3.14 -1.91 8.39
N TYR A 72 -3.86 -1.05 7.66
CA TYR A 72 -3.56 -0.77 6.25
C TYR A 72 -2.23 -0.02 6.09
N VAL A 73 -1.14 -0.79 5.93
CA VAL A 73 0.21 -0.29 5.69
C VAL A 73 0.57 -0.27 4.21
N LEU A 74 1.61 0.52 3.85
CA LEU A 74 2.09 0.68 2.46
C LEU A 74 2.36 -0.66 1.76
N GLN A 75 2.81 -1.64 2.54
CA GLN A 75 3.15 -2.97 2.06
C GLN A 75 1.93 -3.73 1.53
N ILE A 76 0.77 -3.60 2.19
CA ILE A 76 -0.48 -4.25 1.78
C ILE A 76 -0.95 -3.67 0.44
N TYR A 77 -0.83 -2.35 0.26
CA TYR A 77 -1.13 -1.73 -1.03
C TYR A 77 -0.15 -2.17 -2.12
N ASN A 78 1.14 -2.28 -1.80
CA ASN A 78 2.14 -2.74 -2.77
C ASN A 78 1.89 -4.18 -3.22
N GLU A 79 1.57 -5.10 -2.30
CA GLU A 79 1.18 -6.46 -2.64
C GLU A 79 -0.09 -6.50 -3.48
N THR A 80 -1.05 -5.64 -3.17
CA THR A 80 -2.28 -5.52 -3.97
C THR A 80 -1.96 -5.07 -5.40
N LEU A 81 -1.02 -4.14 -5.59
CA LEU A 81 -0.54 -3.74 -6.91
C LEU A 81 0.21 -4.87 -7.62
N ILE A 82 1.00 -5.69 -6.91
CA ILE A 82 1.67 -6.86 -7.49
C ILE A 82 0.64 -7.88 -7.97
N VAL A 83 -0.34 -8.23 -7.14
CA VAL A 83 -1.42 -9.17 -7.48
C VAL A 83 -2.21 -8.65 -8.68
N LEU A 84 -2.54 -7.35 -8.69
CA LEU A 84 -3.24 -6.73 -9.80
C LEU A 84 -2.39 -6.77 -11.07
N GLU A 85 -1.11 -6.43 -11.00
CA GLU A 85 -0.24 -6.43 -12.17
C GLU A 85 -0.08 -7.83 -12.76
N ASN A 86 0.08 -8.85 -11.91
CA ASN A 86 0.18 -10.23 -12.37
C ASN A 86 -1.11 -10.69 -13.06
N LYS A 87 -2.29 -10.26 -12.56
CA LYS A 87 -3.58 -10.51 -13.25
C LYS A 87 -3.66 -9.77 -14.58
N CYS A 88 -3.28 -8.50 -14.64
CA CYS A 88 -3.25 -7.72 -15.88
C CYS A 88 -2.32 -8.37 -16.93
N LEU A 89 -1.12 -8.79 -16.51
CA LEU A 89 -0.18 -9.49 -17.36
C LEU A 89 -0.75 -10.82 -17.87
N SER A 90 -1.39 -11.60 -17.00
CA SER A 90 -2.01 -12.89 -17.38
C SER A 90 -3.14 -12.71 -18.40
N ILE A 91 -4.00 -11.71 -18.22
CA ILE A 91 -5.20 -11.55 -19.05
C ILE A 91 -4.90 -10.82 -20.37
N CYS A 92 -4.05 -9.79 -20.33
CA CYS A 92 -3.83 -8.89 -21.47
C CYS A 92 -2.37 -8.60 -21.80
N GLY A 93 -1.41 -9.18 -21.08
CA GLY A 93 0.02 -9.00 -21.34
C GLY A 93 0.53 -7.58 -21.08
N ARG A 94 -0.23 -6.75 -20.35
CA ARG A 94 0.11 -5.34 -20.10
C ARG A 94 0.40 -5.08 -18.62
N MET A 95 1.36 -4.19 -18.38
CA MET A 95 1.75 -3.72 -17.04
C MET A 95 0.81 -2.62 -16.54
N LEU A 96 0.78 -2.39 -15.23
CA LEU A 96 -0.04 -1.34 -14.62
C LEU A 96 0.28 0.06 -15.14
N LEU A 97 1.56 0.32 -15.43
CA LEU A 97 2.01 1.57 -16.01
C LEU A 97 1.25 1.93 -17.29
N GLN A 98 0.92 0.94 -18.12
CA GLN A 98 0.24 1.15 -19.40
C GLN A 98 -1.23 1.54 -19.22
N PHE A 99 -1.78 1.36 -18.02
CA PHE A 99 -3.11 1.81 -17.61
C PHE A 99 -3.06 3.12 -16.81
N GLY A 100 -1.89 3.73 -16.64
CA GLY A 100 -1.71 4.93 -15.80
C GLY A 100 -1.79 4.65 -14.30
N LEU A 101 -1.58 3.39 -13.89
CA LEU A 101 -1.60 2.98 -12.49
C LEU A 101 -0.18 2.97 -11.88
N PRO A 102 -0.06 3.06 -10.53
CA PRO A 102 1.22 2.99 -9.85
C PRO A 102 1.94 1.66 -10.15
N VAL A 103 3.24 1.75 -10.43
CA VAL A 103 4.08 0.58 -10.67
C VAL A 103 4.38 -0.10 -9.34
N PRO A 104 4.13 -1.42 -9.20
CA PRO A 104 4.44 -2.13 -7.97
C PRO A 104 5.95 -2.19 -7.74
N THR A 105 6.35 -2.05 -6.49
CA THR A 105 7.74 -2.24 -6.08
C THR A 105 8.00 -3.72 -5.80
N ARG A 106 8.56 -4.42 -6.79
CA ARG A 106 9.04 -5.81 -6.67
C ARG A 106 10.49 -5.82 -6.16
N LYS A 107 10.76 -5.38 -4.93
CA LYS A 107 12.10 -5.59 -4.36
C LYS A 107 12.33 -7.10 -4.22
N ALA A 108 13.41 -7.62 -4.81
CA ALA A 108 13.68 -9.04 -5.04
C ALA A 108 13.75 -9.96 -3.81
N HIS A 109 13.52 -9.46 -2.59
CA HIS A 109 13.70 -10.26 -1.38
C HIS A 109 12.94 -9.75 -0.15
N LYS A 110 11.69 -9.31 -0.32
CA LYS A 110 10.79 -9.17 0.84
C LYS A 110 9.42 -9.73 0.51
N THR A 111 9.32 -11.07 0.46
CA THR A 111 8.17 -11.75 1.09
C THR A 111 7.89 -11.00 2.38
N LEU A 112 6.65 -10.62 2.66
CA LEU A 112 6.34 -9.79 3.83
C LEU A 112 6.99 -10.37 5.08
N ASP A 113 8.14 -9.81 5.47
CA ASP A 113 8.85 -10.28 6.64
C ASP A 113 8.00 -9.85 7.83
N ARG A 114 7.65 -10.81 8.67
CA ARG A 114 6.90 -10.58 9.91
C ARG A 114 7.56 -9.47 10.74
N GLY A 115 8.90 -9.38 10.71
CA GLY A 115 9.65 -8.29 11.33
C GLY A 115 9.29 -6.92 10.76
N LEU A 116 9.24 -6.79 9.42
CA LEU A 116 8.90 -5.55 8.74
C LEU A 116 7.43 -5.15 8.97
N ILE A 117 6.50 -6.10 8.95
CA ILE A 117 5.10 -5.83 9.29
C ILE A 117 5.05 -5.25 10.70
N ARG A 118 5.64 -5.94 11.70
CA ARG A 118 5.66 -5.46 13.08
C ARG A 118 6.25 -4.05 13.23
N GLU A 119 7.33 -3.75 12.53
CA GLU A 119 7.98 -2.43 12.61
C GLU A 119 7.22 -1.31 11.89
N THR A 120 6.45 -1.63 10.84
CA THR A 120 5.73 -0.62 10.05
C THR A 120 4.24 -0.51 10.36
N ASN A 121 3.73 -1.42 11.18
CA ASN A 121 2.33 -1.52 11.55
C ASN A 121 2.01 -0.70 12.81
N TYR A 122 2.18 0.61 12.69
CA TYR A 122 1.86 1.57 13.74
C TYR A 122 0.79 2.55 13.27
N ASP A 123 -0.08 2.99 14.19
CA ASP A 123 -1.04 4.04 13.90
C ASP A 123 -0.35 5.41 13.89
N LYS A 124 -0.24 5.98 12.68
CA LYS A 124 0.38 7.29 12.46
C LYS A 124 -0.32 8.42 13.21
N ASN A 125 -1.63 8.34 13.42
CA ASN A 125 -2.38 9.39 14.12
C ASN A 125 -2.05 9.36 15.62
N ILE A 126 -2.00 8.16 16.21
CA ILE A 126 -1.63 7.97 17.61
C ILE A 126 -0.19 8.43 17.83
N LEU A 127 0.75 8.00 16.98
CA LEU A 127 2.14 8.43 17.08
C LEU A 127 2.29 9.95 16.93
N HIS A 128 1.61 10.55 15.96
CA HIS A 128 1.62 11.99 15.77
C HIS A 128 1.11 12.72 17.01
N HIS A 129 -0.01 12.26 17.59
CA HIS A 129 -0.53 12.82 18.83
C HIS A 129 0.47 12.70 19.98
N MET A 130 1.07 11.52 20.16
CA MET A 130 2.09 11.29 21.20
C MET A 130 3.30 12.23 21.04
N VAL A 131 3.77 12.47 19.82
CA VAL A 131 4.87 13.40 19.56
C VAL A 131 4.47 14.82 19.95
N GLU A 132 3.31 15.30 19.48
CA GLU A 132 2.86 16.67 19.77
C GLU A 132 2.61 16.91 21.27
N THR A 133 2.06 15.92 21.99
CA THR A 133 1.84 16.01 23.43
C THR A 133 3.14 16.00 24.24
N ASN A 134 4.16 15.25 23.81
CA ASN A 134 5.40 15.07 24.57
C ASN A 134 6.50 16.07 24.19
N LYS A 135 6.49 16.60 22.98
CA LYS A 135 7.45 17.61 22.49
C LYS A 135 7.63 18.81 23.43
N PRO A 136 6.58 19.44 24.00
CA PRO A 136 6.77 20.55 24.94
C PRO A 136 7.36 20.11 26.29
N ARG A 137 7.30 18.82 26.62
CA ARG A 137 7.78 18.23 27.88
C ARG A 137 9.24 17.77 27.83
N LEU A 138 9.89 17.88 26.66
CA LEU A 138 11.29 17.50 26.49
C LEU A 138 12.22 18.40 27.30
N THR A 139 13.22 17.79 27.94
CA THR A 139 14.37 18.51 28.52
C THR A 139 15.25 19.11 27.42
N GLY A 140 16.21 19.96 27.79
CA GLY A 140 17.15 20.57 26.84
C GLY A 140 17.87 19.52 25.99
N ASP A 141 18.50 18.54 26.65
CA ASP A 141 19.27 17.48 25.97
C ASP A 141 18.38 16.60 25.07
N GLN A 142 17.18 16.23 25.56
CA GLN A 142 16.22 15.46 24.76
C GLN A 142 15.71 16.24 23.55
N ARG A 143 15.51 17.56 23.67
CA ARG A 143 15.12 18.42 22.55
C ARG A 143 16.22 18.49 21.50
N THR A 144 17.48 18.66 21.93
CA THR A 144 18.62 18.65 21.02
C THR A 144 18.72 17.33 20.25
N ALA A 145 18.58 16.20 20.94
CA ALA A 145 18.57 14.89 20.28
C ALA A 145 17.40 14.72 19.29
N TYR A 146 16.19 15.15 19.69
CA TYR A 146 15.01 15.12 18.82
C TYR A 146 15.22 15.95 17.54
N GLU A 147 15.72 17.19 17.67
CA GLU A 147 15.97 18.07 16.53
C GLU A 147 17.03 17.50 15.59
N ALA A 148 18.09 16.89 16.14
CA ALA A 148 19.11 16.22 15.34
C ALA A 148 18.52 15.07 14.49
N VAL A 149 17.65 14.24 15.09
CA VAL A 149 16.93 13.17 14.36
C VAL A 149 16.05 13.75 13.25
N MET A 150 15.27 14.79 13.56
CA MET A 150 14.36 15.40 12.58
C MET A 150 15.10 16.03 11.41
N ASN A 151 16.21 16.73 11.67
CA ASN A 151 17.04 17.32 10.63
C ASN A 151 17.68 16.24 9.76
N PHE A 152 18.22 15.18 10.37
CA PHE A 152 18.78 14.05 9.65
C PHE A 152 17.79 13.39 8.69
N ILE A 153 16.53 13.21 9.13
CA ILE A 153 15.45 12.71 8.28
C ILE A 153 15.12 13.70 7.15
N ALA A 154 15.03 15.00 7.46
CA ALA A 154 14.68 16.04 6.49
C ALA A 154 15.72 16.21 5.38
N GLU A 155 16.99 16.03 5.70
CA GLU A 155 18.10 16.07 4.74
C GLU A 155 18.13 14.84 3.81
N GLY A 156 17.39 13.77 4.15
CA GLY A 156 17.36 12.53 3.37
C GLY A 156 18.70 11.78 3.35
N ASN A 157 19.62 12.16 4.24
CA ASN A 157 20.91 11.51 4.40
C ASN A 157 20.67 10.11 5.00
N GLY A 158 21.08 9.07 4.28
CA GLY A 158 21.07 7.71 4.83
C GLY A 158 22.12 7.57 5.94
N GLY A 159 21.86 6.73 6.94
CA GLY A 159 22.82 6.45 8.01
C GLY A 159 22.17 5.94 9.29
N ILE A 160 22.96 5.81 10.35
CA ILE A 160 22.54 5.28 11.65
C ILE A 160 22.87 6.34 12.71
N LEU A 161 21.90 6.65 13.56
CA LEU A 161 22.07 7.52 14.72
C LEU A 161 22.17 6.67 15.98
N PHE A 162 23.14 6.99 16.84
CA PHE A 162 23.27 6.38 18.16
C PHE A 162 22.77 7.37 19.21
N LEU A 163 21.79 6.96 20.00
CA LEU A 163 21.30 7.73 21.14
C LEU A 163 21.98 7.20 22.39
N ASP A 164 22.89 7.98 22.97
CA ASP A 164 23.50 7.64 24.24
C ASP A 164 22.57 8.14 25.36
N ALA A 165 21.94 7.20 26.06
CA ALA A 165 21.09 7.49 27.20
C ALA A 165 21.67 6.78 28.42
N LEU A 166 21.92 7.54 29.49
CA LEU A 166 22.29 6.99 30.79
C LEU A 166 21.20 6.00 31.20
N GLY A 167 21.53 4.71 31.18
CA GLY A 167 20.58 3.63 31.44
C GLY A 167 20.02 3.72 32.85
N GLY A 168 18.79 4.21 32.98
CA GLY A 168 17.97 4.12 34.18
C GLY A 168 16.75 3.26 33.86
N THR A 169 16.67 2.08 34.47
CA THR A 169 15.47 1.22 34.46
C THR A 169 14.52 1.68 35.56
#